data_AF-A0A089MBZ0-F1
#
_entry.id   AF-A0A089MBZ0-F1
#
_cell.length_a   1.000
_cell.length_b   1.000
_cell.length_c   1.000
_cell.angle_alpha   90.00
_cell.angle_beta   90.00
_cell.angle_gamma   90.00
#
_symmetry.space_group_name_H-M   'P 1'
#
loop_
_entity.id
_entity.type
_entity.pdbx_description
1 polymer ?
#
loop_
_entity_poly.entity_id
_entity_poly.type
_entity_poly.pdbx_seq_one_letter_code
_entity_poly.pdbx_strand_id
1 'polypeptide(L)'
;MRKSMCLLLVLLLLTSCGIANKESSPSPQSKQSPEALSSQGKHEVQKLSNDNGTSLNNSGQPSDVQDSGDVALKDHFEQLAKRVPGVNGAHCVVMNKLAVVGIDVDGALTRSRVGSIKYSVAEAIRKDPRGVKALVTADMDLSGRLKDMSRHISQGNPISGFASEMADIIGRIIPQLPEDTKPQNNNQ
;
A
#
# COMPACT_ATOMS: atom_id res chain seq x y z
N MET A 1 -59.08 -32.75 5.91
CA MET A 1 -57.88 -32.64 6.79
C MET A 1 -56.57 -32.36 6.02
N ARG A 2 -56.40 -32.78 4.76
CA ARG A 2 -55.14 -32.56 4.00
C ARG A 2 -54.93 -31.13 3.44
N LYS A 3 -56.02 -30.39 3.14
CA LYS A 3 -55.93 -29.01 2.62
C LYS A 3 -55.50 -27.98 3.67
N SER A 4 -55.79 -28.22 4.94
CA SER A 4 -55.36 -27.32 6.04
C SER A 4 -53.90 -27.50 6.42
N MET A 5 -53.29 -28.63 6.05
CA MET A 5 -51.90 -28.92 6.39
C MET A 5 -50.91 -28.23 5.45
N CYS A 6 -51.31 -27.96 4.19
CA CYS A 6 -50.49 -27.19 3.25
C CYS A 6 -50.46 -25.69 3.56
N LEU A 7 -51.52 -25.14 4.17
CA LEU A 7 -51.56 -23.72 4.55
C LEU A 7 -50.62 -23.40 5.71
N LEU A 8 -50.41 -24.35 6.62
CA LEU A 8 -49.50 -24.19 7.77
C LEU A 8 -48.02 -24.20 7.37
N LEU A 9 -47.68 -24.83 6.24
CA LEU A 9 -46.29 -24.99 5.78
C LEU A 9 -45.76 -23.74 5.04
N VAL A 10 -46.64 -22.84 4.59
CA VAL A 10 -46.27 -21.57 3.94
C VAL A 10 -45.99 -20.46 4.96
N LEU A 11 -46.55 -20.55 6.18
CA LEU A 11 -46.41 -19.55 7.23
C LEU A 11 -45.05 -19.58 7.97
N LEU A 12 -44.23 -20.61 7.77
CA LEU A 12 -42.92 -20.75 8.42
C LEU A 12 -41.76 -20.07 7.68
N LEU A 13 -42.01 -19.44 6.52
CA LEU A 13 -40.96 -18.79 5.71
C LEU A 13 -40.79 -17.28 5.95
N LEU A 14 -41.44 -16.69 6.96
CA LEU A 14 -41.40 -15.24 7.23
C LEU A 14 -40.68 -14.86 8.53
N THR A 15 -39.66 -15.61 8.96
CA THR A 15 -38.77 -15.18 10.05
C THR A 15 -37.39 -14.83 9.52
N SER A 16 -37.23 -13.57 9.09
CA SER A 16 -35.93 -12.94 8.86
C SER A 16 -36.07 -11.42 9.01
N CYS A 17 -36.00 -10.92 10.24
CA CYS A 17 -35.64 -9.54 10.51
C CYS A 17 -34.41 -9.55 11.42
N GLY A 18 -33.23 -9.61 10.82
CA GLY A 18 -31.99 -9.20 11.47
C GLY A 18 -31.88 -7.68 11.41
N ILE A 19 -31.96 -7.01 12.56
CA ILE A 19 -31.62 -5.60 12.69
C ILE A 19 -30.10 -5.51 12.74
N ALA A 20 -29.50 -5.03 11.66
CA ALA A 20 -28.11 -4.61 11.63
C ALA A 20 -28.09 -3.07 11.59
N ASN A 21 -27.68 -2.44 12.69
CA ASN A 21 -27.39 -1.02 12.72
C ASN A 21 -26.13 -0.76 11.87
N LYS A 22 -26.31 -0.19 10.68
CA LYS A 22 -25.24 0.51 9.96
C LYS A 22 -25.50 2.00 10.10
N GLU A 23 -24.73 2.66 10.96
CA GLU A 23 -24.50 4.08 10.84
C GLU A 23 -23.67 4.32 9.57
N SER A 24 -24.36 4.60 8.47
CA SER A 24 -23.73 5.27 7.33
C SER A 24 -23.86 6.76 7.55
N SER A 25 -22.76 7.40 7.98
CA SER A 25 -22.63 8.85 7.97
C SER A 25 -22.87 9.40 6.56
N PRO A 26 -23.62 10.51 6.40
CA PRO A 26 -23.76 11.18 5.12
C PRO A 26 -22.51 12.03 4.87
N SER A 27 -21.73 11.71 3.84
CA SER A 27 -20.79 12.67 3.25
C SER A 27 -21.56 13.58 2.28
N PRO A 28 -21.46 14.91 2.40
CA PRO A 28 -22.15 15.83 1.52
C PRO A 28 -21.57 15.82 0.11
N GLN A 29 -22.47 15.68 -0.85
CA GLN A 29 -22.24 15.69 -2.29
C GLN A 29 -22.17 17.14 -2.78
N SER A 30 -20.97 17.66 -3.03
CA SER A 30 -20.83 18.88 -3.83
C SER A 30 -20.86 18.51 -5.32
N LYS A 31 -21.82 19.11 -6.02
CA LYS A 31 -22.00 19.03 -7.46
C LYS A 31 -20.96 19.91 -8.15
N GLN A 32 -20.18 19.36 -9.06
CA GLN A 32 -19.65 20.12 -10.20
C GLN A 32 -19.29 19.15 -11.34
N SER A 33 -20.06 19.24 -12.42
CA SER A 33 -19.76 18.66 -13.74
C SER A 33 -18.99 19.72 -14.59
N PRO A 34 -18.62 19.47 -15.86
CA PRO A 34 -17.21 19.36 -16.26
C PRO A 34 -16.78 20.43 -17.28
N GLU A 35 -15.45 20.43 -17.52
CA GLU A 35 -14.74 20.88 -18.73
C GLU A 35 -14.78 22.37 -19.14
N ALA A 36 -13.60 23.01 -19.08
CA ALA A 36 -12.76 23.19 -20.27
C ALA A 36 -11.46 23.90 -19.87
N LEU A 37 -10.30 23.29 -20.13
CA LEU A 37 -9.12 24.10 -20.47
C LEU A 37 -8.17 23.33 -21.39
N SER A 38 -8.15 23.80 -22.63
CA SER A 38 -7.09 23.58 -23.59
C SER A 38 -5.76 24.09 -23.03
N SER A 39 -4.75 23.25 -22.98
CA SER A 39 -3.37 23.73 -23.00
C SER A 39 -2.54 22.86 -23.92
N GLN A 40 -2.26 23.46 -25.07
CA GLN A 40 -1.40 22.97 -26.12
C GLN A 40 0.05 23.14 -25.65
N GLY A 41 0.56 22.17 -24.90
CA GLY A 41 1.97 22.09 -24.52
C GLY A 41 2.75 21.31 -25.57
N LYS A 42 3.40 22.01 -26.51
CA LYS A 42 4.48 21.43 -27.32
C LYS A 42 5.64 21.06 -26.39
N HIS A 43 5.74 19.81 -25.97
CA HIS A 43 6.94 19.30 -25.32
C HIS A 43 7.96 18.94 -26.40
N GLU A 44 8.87 19.87 -26.69
CA GLU A 44 10.13 19.56 -27.36
C GLU A 44 10.91 18.56 -26.50
N VAL A 45 11.17 17.38 -27.07
CA VAL A 45 12.06 16.38 -26.49
C VAL A 45 13.48 16.90 -26.64
N GLN A 46 14.04 17.47 -25.57
CA GLN A 46 15.44 17.89 -25.54
C GLN A 46 16.32 16.64 -25.48
N LYS A 47 16.87 16.25 -26.63
CA LYS A 47 17.86 15.19 -26.78
C LYS A 47 19.17 15.64 -26.12
N LEU A 48 19.52 15.06 -24.98
CA LEU A 48 20.81 15.30 -24.34
C LEU A 48 21.88 14.50 -25.10
N SER A 49 22.70 15.22 -25.86
CA SER A 49 23.91 14.70 -26.48
C SER A 49 24.93 14.35 -25.39
N ASN A 50 25.38 13.10 -25.43
CA ASN A 50 26.49 12.59 -24.66
C ASN A 50 27.79 13.05 -25.33
N ASP A 51 28.53 13.96 -24.70
CA ASP A 51 29.92 14.20 -25.07
C ASP A 51 30.80 14.32 -23.82
N ASN A 52 31.91 13.59 -23.87
CA ASN A 52 32.82 13.34 -22.77
C ASN A 52 33.84 14.47 -22.63
N GLY A 53 34.15 14.83 -21.39
CA GLY A 53 35.50 15.25 -21.04
C GLY A 53 35.67 16.70 -20.62
N THR A 54 35.55 16.96 -19.31
CA THR A 54 36.56 17.79 -18.63
C THR A 54 36.57 17.48 -17.15
N SER A 55 37.71 16.96 -16.69
CA SER A 55 38.05 16.76 -15.29
C SER A 55 38.11 18.11 -14.59
N LEU A 56 37.24 18.32 -13.60
CA LEU A 56 37.35 19.41 -12.65
C LEU A 56 37.54 18.80 -11.26
N ASN A 57 38.79 18.85 -10.82
CA ASN A 57 39.21 18.61 -9.45
C ASN A 57 38.52 19.65 -8.56
N ASN A 58 37.43 19.28 -7.90
CA ASN A 58 36.93 20.05 -6.76
C ASN A 58 37.20 19.22 -5.50
N SER A 59 38.26 19.62 -4.78
CA SER A 59 38.63 19.12 -3.46
C SER A 59 37.62 19.56 -2.39
N GLY A 60 36.36 19.17 -2.57
CA GLY A 60 35.35 19.12 -1.53
C GLY A 60 35.41 17.75 -0.90
N GLN A 61 36.21 17.64 0.17
CA GLN A 61 36.41 16.45 0.98
C GLN A 61 35.06 15.75 1.26
N PRO A 62 34.79 14.55 0.68
CA PRO A 62 33.70 13.74 1.16
C PRO A 62 34.12 13.23 2.54
N SER A 63 33.29 13.50 3.54
CA SER A 63 33.46 12.97 4.89
C SER A 63 33.31 11.45 4.85
N ASP A 64 34.39 10.76 4.57
CA ASP A 64 34.51 9.31 4.29
C ASP A 64 34.36 8.42 5.54
N VAL A 65 33.56 8.85 6.51
CA VAL A 65 33.37 8.17 7.81
C VAL A 65 31.90 7.76 8.05
N GLN A 66 30.95 8.28 7.26
CA GLN A 66 29.53 7.96 7.40
C GLN A 66 29.04 6.83 6.45
N ASP A 67 29.68 6.68 5.28
CA ASP A 67 29.20 5.83 4.17
C ASP A 67 29.17 4.33 4.54
N SER A 68 30.16 3.87 5.29
CA SER A 68 30.25 2.47 5.75
C SER A 68 29.13 2.09 6.72
N GLY A 69 28.63 3.05 7.52
CA GLY A 69 27.60 2.83 8.53
C GLY A 69 26.20 2.69 7.92
N ASP A 70 25.88 3.55 6.95
CA ASP A 70 24.58 3.57 6.28
C ASP A 70 24.40 2.36 5.33
N VAL A 71 25.47 1.94 4.65
CA VAL A 71 25.46 0.70 3.85
C VAL A 71 25.24 -0.54 4.73
N ALA A 72 25.94 -0.64 5.87
CA ALA A 72 25.74 -1.75 6.80
C ALA A 72 24.33 -1.75 7.44
N LEU A 73 23.75 -0.57 7.66
CA LEU A 73 22.37 -0.40 8.12
C LEU A 73 21.37 -0.89 7.07
N LYS A 74 21.57 -0.56 5.80
CA LYS A 74 20.75 -1.00 4.68
C LYS A 74 20.62 -2.51 4.63
N ASP A 75 21.74 -3.21 4.55
CA ASP A 75 21.75 -4.67 4.38
C ASP A 75 21.14 -5.38 5.59
N HIS A 76 21.38 -4.85 6.80
CA HIS A 76 20.72 -5.37 7.99
C HIS A 76 19.21 -5.21 7.94
N PHE A 77 18.68 -4.03 7.57
CA PHE A 77 17.22 -3.83 7.54
C PHE A 77 16.54 -4.61 6.42
N GLU A 78 17.19 -4.82 5.27
CA GLU A 78 16.69 -5.75 4.25
C GLU A 78 16.61 -7.18 4.79
N GLN A 79 17.64 -7.65 5.50
CA GLN A 79 17.62 -8.97 6.11
C GLN A 79 16.56 -9.10 7.20
N LEU A 80 16.34 -8.04 7.99
CA LEU A 80 15.31 -8.01 9.01
C LEU A 80 13.91 -8.08 8.39
N ALA A 81 13.67 -7.30 7.33
CA ALA A 81 12.41 -7.31 6.59
C ALA A 81 12.14 -8.70 5.97
N LYS A 82 13.13 -9.32 5.34
CA LYS A 82 13.02 -10.67 4.73
C LYS A 82 12.70 -11.78 5.73
N ARG A 83 12.93 -11.58 7.03
CA ARG A 83 12.56 -12.55 8.08
C ARG A 83 11.09 -12.44 8.49
N VAL A 84 10.38 -11.38 8.10
CA VAL A 84 8.96 -11.24 8.40
C VAL A 84 8.15 -12.18 7.49
N PRO A 85 7.28 -13.05 8.03
CA PRO A 85 6.49 -13.96 7.21
C PRO A 85 5.62 -13.23 6.18
N GLY A 86 5.71 -13.66 4.92
CA GLY A 86 4.98 -13.06 3.79
C GLY A 86 5.77 -12.01 3.01
N VAL A 87 7.02 -11.72 3.39
CA VAL A 87 7.95 -10.93 2.59
C VAL A 87 8.76 -11.87 1.69
N ASN A 88 8.62 -11.70 0.38
CA ASN A 88 9.38 -12.44 -0.64
C ASN A 88 10.72 -11.77 -0.95
N GLY A 89 10.75 -10.45 -0.87
CA GLY A 89 11.91 -9.61 -1.14
C GLY A 89 11.84 -8.28 -0.40
N ALA A 90 12.98 -7.62 -0.24
CA ALA A 90 13.03 -6.31 0.37
C ALA A 90 14.22 -5.51 -0.15
N HIS A 91 14.00 -4.22 -0.34
CA HIS A 91 15.02 -3.23 -0.67
C HIS A 91 14.92 -2.07 0.32
N CYS A 92 16.07 -1.58 0.78
CA CYS A 92 16.12 -0.50 1.74
C CYS A 92 17.05 0.62 1.25
N VAL A 93 16.71 1.85 1.62
CA VAL A 93 17.64 2.99 1.62
C VAL A 93 17.60 3.61 3.00
N VAL A 94 18.75 3.95 3.54
CA VAL A 94 18.87 4.58 4.86
C VAL A 94 19.48 5.97 4.69
N MET A 95 18.85 6.96 5.29
CA MET A 95 19.35 8.32 5.35
C MET A 95 18.95 8.95 6.69
N ASN A 96 19.90 9.53 7.42
CA ASN A 96 19.65 10.27 8.65
C ASN A 96 18.72 9.54 9.66
N LYS A 97 19.04 8.28 9.98
CA LYS A 97 18.24 7.40 10.87
C LYS A 97 16.79 7.18 10.42
N LEU A 98 16.51 7.35 9.13
CA LEU A 98 15.26 6.95 8.49
C LEU A 98 15.57 5.88 7.45
N ALA A 99 14.94 4.72 7.58
CA ALA A 99 14.91 3.67 6.59
C ALA A 99 13.64 3.79 5.75
N VAL A 100 13.79 3.85 4.42
CA VAL A 100 12.70 3.65 3.47
C VAL A 100 12.83 2.22 2.95
N VAL A 101 11.78 1.42 3.14
CA VAL A 101 11.78 -0.01 2.82
C VAL A 101 10.67 -0.30 1.84
N GLY A 102 11.03 -0.80 0.66
CA GLY A 102 10.10 -1.45 -0.26
C GLY A 102 10.11 -2.94 0.00
N ILE A 103 8.95 -3.53 0.26
CA ILE A 103 8.78 -4.98 0.39
C ILE A 103 8.05 -5.55 -0.83
N ASP A 104 8.49 -6.72 -1.25
CA ASP A 104 7.80 -7.56 -2.23
C ASP A 104 6.98 -8.59 -1.46
N VAL A 105 5.69 -8.66 -1.74
CA VAL A 105 4.73 -9.56 -1.08
C VAL A 105 3.84 -10.22 -2.12
N ASP A 106 3.28 -11.39 -1.80
CA ASP A 106 2.40 -12.10 -2.74
C ASP A 106 1.23 -11.21 -3.21
N GLY A 107 1.06 -11.13 -4.53
CA GLY A 107 0.02 -10.36 -5.21
C GLY A 107 -1.40 -10.75 -4.82
N ALA A 108 -1.62 -12.01 -4.43
CA ALA A 108 -2.92 -12.52 -3.99
C ALA A 108 -3.29 -12.11 -2.55
N LEU A 109 -2.37 -11.50 -1.80
CA LEU A 109 -2.66 -11.04 -0.44
C LEU A 109 -3.65 -9.89 -0.44
N THR A 110 -4.60 -9.96 0.49
CA THR A 110 -5.56 -8.88 0.74
C THR A 110 -4.85 -7.63 1.26
N ARG A 111 -5.41 -6.45 0.99
CA ARG A 111 -4.91 -5.17 1.51
C ARG A 111 -4.63 -5.18 3.01
N SER A 112 -5.53 -5.77 3.80
CA SER A 112 -5.36 -5.87 5.26
C SER A 112 -4.16 -6.73 5.64
N ARG A 113 -3.94 -7.85 4.93
CA ARG A 113 -2.80 -8.72 5.19
C ARG A 113 -1.48 -8.05 4.83
N VAL A 114 -1.43 -7.34 3.70
CA VAL A 114 -0.27 -6.52 3.33
C VAL A 114 -0.01 -5.46 4.40
N GLY A 115 -1.05 -4.80 4.91
CA GLY A 115 -0.96 -3.84 6.01
C GLY A 115 -0.31 -4.43 7.26
N SER A 116 -0.73 -5.63 7.70
CA SER A 116 -0.10 -6.33 8.83
C SER A 116 1.37 -6.67 8.58
N ILE A 117 1.74 -7.07 7.37
CA ILE A 117 3.15 -7.35 7.03
C ILE A 117 3.98 -6.06 7.11
N LYS A 118 3.49 -4.95 6.52
CA LYS A 118 4.16 -3.65 6.61
C LYS A 118 4.34 -3.20 8.06
N TYR A 119 3.31 -3.38 8.90
CA TYR A 119 3.39 -3.11 10.33
C TYR A 119 4.49 -3.93 10.99
N SER A 120 4.52 -5.25 10.77
CA SER A 120 5.53 -6.13 11.38
C SER A 120 6.96 -5.79 10.95
N VAL A 121 7.18 -5.42 9.69
CA VAL A 121 8.50 -4.96 9.22
C VAL A 121 8.89 -3.65 9.90
N ALA A 122 7.98 -2.67 9.91
CA ALA A 122 8.24 -1.37 10.52
C ALA A 122 8.48 -1.49 12.03
N GLU A 123 7.74 -2.37 12.72
CA GLU A 123 7.91 -2.70 14.13
C GLU A 123 9.27 -3.35 14.41
N ALA A 124 9.69 -4.31 13.57
CA ALA A 124 10.98 -4.97 13.72
C ALA A 124 12.13 -3.97 13.62
N ILE A 125 12.07 -3.05 12.65
CA ILE A 125 13.08 -1.99 12.48
C ILE A 125 13.04 -1.00 13.65
N ARG A 126 11.84 -0.60 14.12
CA ARG A 126 11.70 0.29 15.29
C ARG A 126 12.34 -0.29 16.54
N LYS A 127 12.25 -1.60 16.74
CA LYS A 127 12.83 -2.31 17.90
C LYS A 127 14.35 -2.50 17.79
N ASP A 128 14.96 -2.16 16.67
CA ASP A 128 16.39 -2.25 16.49
C ASP A 128 17.12 -1.27 17.44
N PRO A 129 18.18 -1.71 18.16
CA PRO A 129 18.91 -0.87 19.13
C PRO A 129 19.48 0.42 18.54
N ARG A 130 19.66 0.50 17.21
CA ARG A 130 20.22 1.67 16.53
C ARG A 130 19.20 2.82 16.39
N GLY A 131 17.95 2.59 16.77
CA GLY A 131 16.93 3.65 16.89
C GLY A 131 16.51 4.27 15.56
N VAL A 132 16.48 3.47 14.50
CA VAL A 132 16.09 3.91 13.15
C VAL A 132 14.58 3.88 12.98
N LYS A 133 14.03 4.94 12.38
CA LYS A 133 12.62 5.03 12.00
C LYS A 133 12.41 4.36 10.64
N ALA A 134 11.24 3.77 10.38
CA ALA A 134 10.97 3.07 9.12
C ALA A 134 9.70 3.58 8.43
N LEU A 135 9.82 3.92 7.15
CA LEU A 135 8.71 4.01 6.20
C LEU A 135 8.69 2.73 5.38
N VAL A 136 7.59 1.98 5.44
CA VAL A 136 7.49 0.68 4.75
C VAL A 136 6.37 0.72 3.72
N THR A 137 6.68 0.52 2.45
CA THR A 137 5.72 0.41 1.34
C THR A 137 5.81 -0.96 0.69
N ALA A 138 4.77 -1.39 -0.03
CA ALA A 138 4.72 -2.69 -0.70
C ALA A 138 4.55 -2.54 -2.21
N ASP A 139 5.04 -3.52 -2.95
CA ASP A 139 4.80 -3.67 -4.37
C ASP A 139 3.29 -3.87 -4.67
N MET A 140 2.88 -3.53 -5.89
CA MET A 140 1.46 -3.40 -6.26
C MET A 140 0.88 -4.62 -6.99
N ASP A 141 1.71 -5.56 -7.44
CA ASP A 141 1.35 -6.61 -8.42
C ASP A 141 0.42 -6.12 -9.56
N LEU A 142 0.87 -5.11 -10.33
CA LEU A 142 0.04 -4.44 -11.34
C LEU A 142 -0.55 -5.39 -12.38
N SER A 143 0.18 -6.44 -12.77
CA SER A 143 -0.33 -7.42 -13.72
C SER A 143 -1.52 -8.19 -13.15
N GLY A 144 -1.43 -8.62 -11.89
CA GLY A 144 -2.56 -9.20 -11.14
C GLY A 144 -3.75 -8.25 -11.05
N ARG A 145 -3.53 -6.98 -10.69
CA ARG A 145 -4.59 -5.96 -10.59
C ARG A 145 -5.36 -5.78 -11.90
N LEU A 146 -4.65 -5.69 -13.03
CA LEU A 146 -5.28 -5.55 -14.35
C LEU A 146 -6.05 -6.81 -14.76
N LYS A 147 -5.51 -7.99 -14.44
CA LYS A 147 -6.19 -9.27 -14.67
C LYS A 147 -7.48 -9.37 -13.85
N ASP A 148 -7.46 -8.92 -12.61
CA ASP A 148 -8.61 -8.94 -11.70
C ASP A 148 -9.67 -7.91 -12.13
N MET A 149 -9.23 -6.72 -12.54
CA MET A 149 -10.10 -5.71 -13.15
C MET A 149 -10.78 -6.23 -14.42
N SER A 150 -10.03 -6.87 -15.33
CA SER A 150 -10.58 -7.48 -16.54
C SER A 150 -11.65 -8.52 -16.20
N ARG A 151 -11.41 -9.35 -15.18
CA ARG A 151 -12.39 -10.33 -14.69
C ARG A 151 -13.66 -9.66 -14.19
N HIS A 152 -13.55 -8.59 -13.40
CA HIS A 152 -14.70 -7.82 -12.93
C HIS A 152 -15.52 -7.23 -14.08
N ILE A 153 -14.86 -6.70 -15.10
CA ILE A 153 -15.52 -6.19 -16.32
C ILE A 153 -16.28 -7.33 -17.02
N SER A 154 -15.64 -8.48 -17.25
CA SER A 154 -16.28 -9.65 -17.88
C SER A 154 -17.46 -10.19 -17.08
N GLN A 155 -17.48 -9.97 -15.76
CA GLN A 155 -18.59 -10.35 -14.87
C GLN A 155 -19.71 -9.30 -14.77
N GLY A 156 -19.62 -8.19 -15.51
CA GLY A 156 -20.61 -7.11 -15.47
C GLY A 156 -20.46 -6.13 -14.30
N ASN A 157 -19.30 -6.12 -13.63
CA ASN A 157 -19.00 -5.30 -12.45
C ASN A 157 -17.85 -4.29 -12.68
N PRO A 158 -17.87 -3.46 -13.73
CA PRO A 158 -16.71 -2.62 -14.08
C PRO A 158 -16.39 -1.55 -13.02
N ILE A 159 -17.42 -0.91 -12.44
CA ILE A 159 -17.23 0.21 -11.50
C ILE A 159 -16.72 -0.28 -10.14
N SER A 160 -17.36 -1.30 -9.57
CA SER A 160 -16.95 -1.88 -8.29
C SER A 160 -15.60 -2.61 -8.40
N GLY A 161 -15.35 -3.28 -9.52
CA GLY A 161 -14.07 -3.90 -9.81
C GLY A 161 -12.93 -2.89 -9.87
N PHE A 162 -13.10 -1.80 -10.64
CA PHE A 162 -12.11 -0.72 -10.68
C PHE A 162 -11.84 -0.15 -9.29
N ALA A 163 -12.88 0.18 -8.53
CA ALA A 163 -12.73 0.72 -7.18
C ALA A 163 -11.99 -0.24 -6.23
N SER A 164 -12.27 -1.55 -6.33
CA SER A 164 -11.60 -2.59 -5.53
C SER A 164 -10.11 -2.64 -5.84
N GLU A 165 -9.75 -2.75 -7.13
CA GLU A 165 -8.34 -2.83 -7.54
C GLU A 165 -7.56 -1.54 -7.23
N MET A 166 -8.21 -0.37 -7.37
CA MET A 166 -7.60 0.90 -6.97
C MET A 166 -7.37 0.99 -5.46
N ALA A 167 -8.29 0.47 -4.64
CA ALA A 167 -8.11 0.42 -3.19
C ALA A 167 -6.93 -0.48 -2.79
N ASP A 168 -6.74 -1.60 -3.50
CA ASP A 168 -5.60 -2.50 -3.31
C ASP A 168 -4.27 -1.84 -3.72
N ILE A 169 -4.23 -1.18 -4.89
CA ILE A 169 -3.07 -0.41 -5.37
C ILE A 169 -2.68 0.66 -4.36
N ILE A 170 -3.63 1.52 -3.97
CA ILE A 170 -3.38 2.61 -3.02
C ILE A 170 -2.96 2.04 -1.66
N GLY A 171 -3.59 0.95 -1.22
CA GLY A 171 -3.25 0.25 0.02
C GLY A 171 -1.82 -0.27 0.08
N ARG A 172 -1.26 -0.68 -1.07
CA ARG A 172 0.11 -1.16 -1.20
C ARG A 172 1.11 0.01 -1.22
N ILE A 173 0.83 1.07 -1.99
CA ILE A 173 1.69 2.27 -2.12
C ILE A 173 1.81 3.05 -0.81
N ILE A 174 0.69 3.34 -0.13
CA ILE A 174 0.70 4.20 1.05
C ILE A 174 1.59 3.56 2.12
N PRO A 175 2.67 4.22 2.56
CA PRO A 175 3.62 3.60 3.48
C PRO A 175 3.02 3.48 4.87
N GLN A 176 3.43 2.44 5.59
CA GLN A 176 3.31 2.38 7.03
C GLN A 176 4.26 3.42 7.63
N LEU A 177 3.73 4.33 8.45
CA LEU A 177 4.54 5.39 9.06
C LEU A 177 5.22 4.90 10.35
N PRO A 178 6.38 5.46 10.72
CA PRO A 178 7.07 5.09 11.96
C PRO A 178 6.20 5.25 13.21
N GLU A 179 5.41 6.32 13.26
CA GLU A 179 4.61 6.69 14.44
C GLU A 179 3.46 5.70 14.71
N ASP A 180 2.95 5.06 13.65
CA ASP A 180 1.85 4.11 13.72
C ASP A 180 2.25 2.76 14.32
N THR A 181 3.56 2.50 14.49
CA THR A 181 4.08 1.23 15.04
C THR A 181 4.26 1.24 16.56
N LYS A 182 3.90 2.36 17.21
CA LYS A 182 3.91 2.48 18.67
C LYS A 182 2.72 1.73 19.27
N PRO A 183 2.91 0.89 20.29
CA PRO A 183 1.80 0.33 21.04
C PRO A 183 0.94 1.47 21.60
N GLN A 184 -0.38 1.38 21.40
CA GLN A 184 -1.30 2.28 22.07
C GLN A 184 -1.28 1.92 23.56
N ASN A 185 -0.73 2.81 24.40
CA ASN A 185 -0.79 2.65 25.85
C ASN A 185 -2.22 2.95 26.28
N ASN A 186 -3.08 1.93 26.25
CA ASN A 186 -4.44 1.98 26.77
C ASN A 186 -4.39 1.86 28.31
N ASN A 187 -3.78 2.84 28.97
CA ASN A 187 -3.94 3.04 30.40
C ASN A 187 -5.02 4.10 30.59
N GLN A 188 -6.27 3.64 30.64
CA GLN A 188 -7.40 4.32 31.28
C GLN A 188 -7.93 3.39 32.37
#